data_AF-A0A1V5FP37-F1
#
_entry.id   AF-A0A1V5FP37-F1
#
_cell.length_a   1.000
_cell.length_b   1.000
_cell.length_c   1.000
_cell.angle_alpha   90.00
_cell.angle_beta   90.00
_cell.angle_gamma   90.00
#
_symmetry.space_group_name_H-M   'P 1'
#
loop_
_entity.id
_entity.type
_entity.pdbx_description
1 polymer ?
#
loop_
_entity_poly.entity_id
_entity_poly.type
_entity_poly.pdbx_seq_one_letter_code
_entity_poly.pdbx_strand_id
1 'polypeptide(L)' 'MTDLLTEAFKKASQLPAEQQDQLARELIAELEGDQLWEASFARSQDQLEQLARKALQEHEAGKTLELGCDEL' A
#
# COMPACT_ATOMS: atom_id res chain seq x y z
N MET A 1 -0.10 -4.48 -24.24
CA MET A 1 0.14 -3.23 -23.50
C MET A 1 -1.01 -2.29 -23.81
N THR A 2 -1.58 -1.61 -22.83
CA THR A 2 -2.61 -0.60 -23.10
C THR A 2 -1.99 0.58 -23.85
N ASP A 3 -2.81 1.37 -24.54
CA ASP A 3 -2.33 2.55 -25.27
C ASP A 3 -1.64 3.54 -24.33
N LEU A 4 -2.19 3.74 -23.13
CA LEU A 4 -1.63 4.62 -22.11
C LEU A 4 -0.26 4.15 -21.61
N LEU A 5 -0.11 2.85 -21.31
CA LEU A 5 1.16 2.30 -20.85
C LEU A 5 2.23 2.36 -21.95
N THR A 6 1.81 2.17 -23.21
CA THR A 6 2.68 2.34 -24.38
C THR A 6 3.18 3.78 -24.52
N GLU A 7 2.30 4.76 -24.34
CA GLU A 7 2.67 6.18 -24.34
C GLU A 7 3.64 6.51 -23.19
N ALA A 8 3.40 5.98 -21.99
CA ALA A 8 4.28 6.16 -20.83
C ALA A 8 5.70 5.65 -21.11
N PHE A 9 5.85 4.43 -21.65
CA PHE A 9 7.16 3.89 -22.03
C PHE A 9 7.84 4.71 -23.12
N LYS A 10 7.07 5.22 -24.10
CA LYS A 10 7.61 6.08 -25.16
C LYS A 10 8.15 7.41 -24.61
N LYS A 11 7.51 7.99 -23.59
CA LYS A 11 8.01 9.18 -22.90
C LYS A 11 9.22 8.84 -22.03
N ALA A 12 9.16 7.76 -21.28
CA ALA A 12 10.27 7.30 -20.43
C ALA A 12 11.54 7.03 -21.25
N SER A 13 11.42 6.43 -22.43
CA SER A 13 12.57 6.13 -23.29
C SER A 13 13.29 7.36 -23.85
N GLN A 14 12.70 8.56 -23.72
CA GLN A 14 13.32 9.83 -24.12
C GLN A 14 14.19 10.45 -23.01
N LEU A 15 14.12 9.92 -21.78
CA LEU A 15 14.91 10.38 -20.65
C LEU A 15 16.38 9.92 -20.78
N PRO A 16 17.33 10.56 -20.06
CA PRO A 16 18.68 10.01 -19.90
C PRO A 16 18.67 8.61 -19.29
N ALA A 17 19.63 7.76 -19.66
CA ALA A 17 19.68 6.36 -19.21
C ALA A 17 19.59 6.20 -17.68
N GLU A 18 20.28 7.05 -16.92
CA GLU A 18 20.21 7.04 -15.45
C GLU A 18 18.80 7.29 -14.92
N GLN A 19 18.04 8.20 -15.54
CA GLN A 19 16.66 8.48 -15.16
C GLN A 19 15.71 7.35 -15.59
N GLN A 20 15.98 6.70 -16.73
CA GLN A 20 15.25 5.50 -17.15
C GLN A 20 15.42 4.38 -16.13
N ASP A 21 16.67 4.10 -15.71
CA ASP A 21 16.98 3.06 -14.74
C ASP A 21 16.39 3.38 -13.36
N GLN A 22 16.39 4.64 -12.94
CA GLN A 22 15.73 5.06 -11.71
C GLN A 22 14.22 4.81 -11.76
N LEU A 23 13.56 5.26 -12.83
CA LEU A 23 12.13 5.06 -13.03
C LEU A 23 11.77 3.57 -13.08
N ALA A 24 12.58 2.75 -13.76
CA ALA A 24 12.35 1.31 -13.84
C ALA A 24 12.43 0.66 -12.46
N ARG A 25 13.44 1.01 -11.65
CA ARG A 25 13.60 0.49 -10.29
C ARG A 25 12.42 0.83 -9.40
N GLU A 26 11.96 2.08 -9.43
CA GLU A 26 10.79 2.52 -8.66
C GLU A 26 9.52 1.79 -9.09
N LEU A 27 9.26 1.69 -10.40
CA LEU A 27 8.08 1.00 -10.92
C LEU A 27 8.07 -0.49 -10.56
N ILE A 28 9.23 -1.17 -10.68
CA ILE A 28 9.34 -2.58 -10.30
C ILE A 28 9.09 -2.76 -8.80
N ALA A 29 9.70 -1.92 -7.96
CA ALA A 29 9.53 -2.00 -6.52
C ALA A 29 8.07 -1.77 -6.09
N GLU A 30 7.38 -0.82 -6.72
CA GLU A 30 5.95 -0.58 -6.44
C GLU A 30 5.10 -1.79 -6.80
N LEU A 31 5.29 -2.36 -8.00
CA LEU A 31 4.53 -3.53 -8.45
C LEU A 31 4.78 -4.76 -7.57
N GLU A 32 6.01 -4.99 -7.12
CA GLU A 32 6.34 -6.06 -6.18
C GLU A 32 5.76 -5.79 -4.79
N GLY A 33 5.82 -4.54 -4.33
CA GLY A 33 5.23 -4.09 -3.07
C GLY A 33 3.72 -4.33 -3.03
N ASP A 34 2.99 -3.93 -4.07
CA ASP A 34 1.55 -4.14 -4.21
C ASP A 34 1.20 -5.62 -4.15
N GLN A 35 1.91 -6.47 -4.90
CA GLN A 35 1.68 -7.92 -4.90
C GLN A 35 1.93 -8.54 -3.52
N LEU A 36 3.00 -8.14 -2.84
CA LEU A 36 3.31 -8.60 -1.49
C LEU A 36 2.25 -8.13 -0.48
N TRP A 37 1.79 -6.89 -0.61
CA TRP A 37 0.74 -6.34 0.24
C TRP A 37 -0.58 -7.07 0.05
N GLU A 38 -1.04 -7.25 -1.20
CA GLU A 38 -2.26 -7.99 -1.51
C GLU A 38 -2.19 -9.42 -0.96
N ALA A 39 -1.08 -10.12 -1.18
CA ALA A 39 -0.90 -11.49 -0.68
C ALA A 39 -0.89 -11.55 0.86
N SER A 40 -0.29 -10.56 1.52
CA SER A 40 -0.22 -10.49 2.98
C SER A 40 -1.58 -10.14 3.59
N PHE A 41 -2.28 -9.18 2.99
CA PHE A 41 -3.60 -8.74 3.41
C PHE A 41 -4.67 -9.82 3.21
N ALA A 42 -4.62 -10.56 2.10
CA ALA A 42 -5.54 -11.67 1.87
C ALA A 42 -5.44 -12.76 2.95
N ARG A 43 -4.27 -12.93 3.57
CA ARG A 43 -4.02 -13.93 4.62
C ARG A 43 -4.28 -13.41 6.03
N SER A 44 -4.48 -12.11 6.22
CA SER A 44 -4.59 -11.50 7.55
C SER A 44 -6.03 -11.34 8.04
N GLN A 45 -7.04 -11.72 7.25
CA GLN A 45 -8.46 -11.46 7.54
C GLN A 45 -8.89 -11.97 8.92
N ASP A 46 -8.56 -13.22 9.27
CA ASP A 46 -8.91 -13.80 10.58
C ASP A 46 -8.25 -13.03 11.74
N GLN A 47 -6.99 -12.63 11.57
CA GLN A 47 -6.26 -11.87 12.59
C GLN A 47 -6.82 -10.44 12.73
N LEU A 48 -7.13 -9.78 11.62
CA LEU A 48 -7.76 -8.47 11.60
C LEU A 48 -9.15 -8.51 12.23
N GLU A 49 -9.94 -9.56 11.97
CA GLU A 49 -11.24 -9.74 12.60
C GLU A 49 -11.11 -9.90 14.12
N GLN A 50 -10.15 -10.69 14.60
CA GLN A 50 -9.89 -10.84 16.04
C GLN A 50 -9.48 -9.51 16.69
N LEU A 51 -8.61 -8.73 16.03
CA LEU A 51 -8.19 -7.42 16.51
C LEU A 51 -9.38 -6.44 16.56
N ALA A 52 -10.21 -6.42 15.52
CA ALA A 52 -11.41 -5.57 15.46
C ALA A 52 -12.41 -5.92 16.57
N ARG A 53 -12.69 -7.21 16.77
CA ARG A 53 -13.57 -7.68 17.86
C ARG A 53 -13.01 -7.29 19.23
N LYS A 54 -11.70 -7.44 19.43
CA LYS A 54 -11.06 -7.04 20.69
C LYS A 54 -11.18 -5.54 20.93
N ALA A 55 -10.93 -4.71 19.92
CA ALA A 55 -11.05 -3.26 20.02
C ALA A 55 -12.48 -2.83 20.39
N LEU A 56 -13.50 -3.46 19.79
CA LEU A 56 -14.90 -3.22 20.15
C LEU A 56 -15.20 -3.61 21.60
N GLN A 57 -14.74 -4.78 22.05
CA GLN A 57 -14.91 -5.21 23.44
C GLN A 57 -14.22 -4.26 24.44
N GLU A 58 -13.04 -3.76 24.10
CA GLU A 58 -12.34 -2.79 24.94
C GLU A 58 -13.08 -1.45 24.99
N HIS A 59 -13.66 -1.00 23.87
CA HIS A 59 -14.50 0.19 23.82
C HIS A 59 -15.76 0.04 24.68
N GLU A 60 -16.50 -1.06 24.51
CA GLU A 60 -17.70 -1.37 25.29
C GLU A 60 -17.39 -1.50 26.79
N ALA A 61 -16.20 -1.98 27.13
CA ALA A 61 -15.72 -2.06 28.51
C ALA A 61 -15.21 -0.73 29.08
N GLY A 62 -15.30 0.39 28.32
CA GLY A 62 -14.82 1.71 28.74
C GLY A 62 -13.31 1.82 28.87
N LYS A 63 -12.55 0.96 28.16
CA LYS A 63 -11.08 0.92 28.19
C LYS A 63 -10.42 1.73 27.08
N THR A 64 -11.20 2.42 26.26
CA THR A 64 -10.71 3.31 25.20
C THR A 64 -10.80 4.77 25.64
N LEU A 65 -9.93 5.61 25.08
CA LEU A 65 -9.95 7.06 25.25
C LEU A 65 -10.23 7.71 23.90
N GLU A 66 -10.96 8.82 23.91
CA GLU A 66 -11.12 9.67 22.73
C GLU A 66 -9.80 10.41 22.48
N LEU A 67 -9.33 10.41 21.22
CA LEU A 67 -8.08 11.06 20.82
C LEU A 67 -8.33 11.86 19.54
N GLY A 68 -7.98 13.15 19.56
CA GLY A 68 -8.04 14.01 18.39
C GLY A 68 -6.93 13.72 17.38
N CYS A 69 -7.14 14.04 16.10
CA CYS A 69 -6.11 13.88 15.05
C CYS A 69 -4.81 14.67 15.33
N ASP A 70 -4.88 15.73 16.14
CA ASP A 70 -3.74 16.58 16.51
C ASP A 70 -3.00 16.08 17.78
N GLU A 71 -3.48 14.99 18.40
CA GLU A 71 -2.97 14.47 19.67
C GLU A 71 -2.18 13.14 19.51
N LEU A 72 -1.76 12.82 18.27
CA LEU A 72 -0.97 11.64 17.89
C LEU A 72 0.53 11.80 18.11
#